data_AF-A0AA45ML97-F1
#
_entry.id   AF-A0AA45ML97-F1
#
_cell.length_a   1.000
_cell.length_b   1.000
_cell.length_c   1.000
_cell.angle_alpha   90.00
_cell.angle_beta   90.00
_cell.angle_gamma   90.00
#
_symmetry.space_group_name_H-M   'P 1'
#
loop_
_entity.id
_entity.type
_entity.pdbx_description
1 polymer ?
#
loop_
_entity_poly.entity_id
_entity_poly.type
_entity_poly.pdbx_seq_one_letter_code
_entity_poly.pdbx_strand_id
1 'polypeptide(L)'
;MTMRILADYGIGIEVGTEYDEGMNDVPVLSGFYALVLVDLKEIERNRTGKLLLEMIAAQVKLGREITIGEQRNAGNKIARINRAAICVRPPQPTSTTSSSSSSSSSTVASIGTSSTAPLGSNISDSKAEASGASIVLSEERLKMLSAVTQKARETAALEPIYSEGHCYADAEDVTIGMGLYSDRSTKVRVDYDPTIRRYKDGSPSWIVLAHELIHAVHRFHGTRKPKDKTMAYQNKMVEVEELETVGLGQFSFKSITENAIRADASLPLRLQY
;
A
#
# COMPACT_ATOMS: atom_id res chain seq x y z
N MET A 1 7.02 -20.52 8.31
CA MET A 1 6.22 -19.90 7.23
C MET A 1 6.24 -18.37 7.30
N THR A 2 6.33 -17.76 8.49
CA THR A 2 6.20 -16.30 8.70
C THR A 2 7.41 -15.46 8.30
N MET A 3 8.64 -16.00 8.36
CA MET A 3 9.87 -15.35 7.86
C MET A 3 9.83 -15.06 6.35
N ARG A 4 8.96 -15.75 5.60
CA ARG A 4 8.90 -15.66 4.14
C ARG A 4 8.39 -14.30 3.67
N ILE A 5 7.45 -13.68 4.39
CA ILE A 5 6.86 -12.39 4.00
C ILE A 5 7.93 -11.29 3.97
N LEU A 6 8.78 -11.20 5.01
CA LEU A 6 9.84 -10.19 5.03
C LEU A 6 10.89 -10.42 3.94
N ALA A 7 11.23 -11.68 3.66
CA ALA A 7 12.17 -12.02 2.61
C ALA A 7 11.60 -11.76 1.20
N ASP A 8 10.31 -12.07 0.99
CA ASP A 8 9.65 -11.94 -0.31
C ASP A 8 9.45 -10.46 -0.69
N TYR A 9 9.18 -9.60 0.30
CA TYR A 9 8.94 -8.16 0.06
C TYR A 9 10.15 -7.26 0.40
N GLY A 10 11.16 -7.77 1.09
CA GLY A 10 12.34 -7.00 1.51
C GLY A 10 12.05 -5.92 2.56
N ILE A 11 11.00 -6.12 3.37
CA ILE A 11 10.59 -5.19 4.44
C ILE A 11 11.41 -5.52 5.70
N GLY A 12 12.12 -4.52 6.25
CA GLY A 12 12.79 -4.64 7.53
C GLY A 12 11.85 -4.42 8.70
N ILE A 13 12.14 -5.03 9.85
CA ILE A 13 11.47 -4.72 11.13
C ILE A 13 12.53 -4.22 12.11
N GLU A 14 12.34 -3.02 12.63
CA GLU A 14 13.13 -2.47 13.72
C GLU A 14 12.56 -2.95 15.05
N VAL A 15 13.27 -3.88 15.69
CA VAL A 15 12.93 -4.33 17.04
C VAL A 15 13.83 -3.61 18.02
N GLY A 16 13.23 -2.91 18.99
CA GLY A 16 13.98 -2.44 20.15
C GLY A 16 14.55 -3.65 20.89
N THR A 17 15.87 -3.68 21.08
CA THR A 17 16.47 -4.68 21.96
C THR A 17 16.22 -4.26 23.40
N GLU A 18 15.19 -4.82 24.00
CA GLU A 18 15.04 -4.78 25.45
C GLU A 18 15.91 -5.91 26.01
N TYR A 19 17.05 -5.54 26.59
CA TYR A 19 17.86 -6.48 27.35
C TYR A 19 17.19 -6.66 28.70
N ASP A 20 16.64 -7.84 28.94
CA ASP A 20 16.27 -8.24 30.30
C ASP A 20 17.58 -8.48 31.06
N GLU A 21 17.89 -7.62 32.03
CA GLU A 21 19.14 -7.65 32.81
C GLU A 21 19.38 -8.98 33.54
N GLY A 22 18.40 -9.91 33.54
CA GLY A 22 18.49 -11.22 34.19
C GLY A 22 18.47 -12.46 33.27
N MET A 23 18.28 -12.34 31.95
CA MET A 23 18.20 -13.51 31.06
C MET A 23 19.33 -13.53 30.02
N ASN A 24 20.12 -14.62 30.06
CA ASN A 24 21.16 -14.98 29.09
C ASN A 24 20.73 -14.64 27.66
N ASP A 25 21.43 -13.71 27.00
CA ASP A 25 21.63 -13.36 25.57
C ASP A 25 20.74 -13.97 24.45
N VAL A 26 19.58 -14.53 24.75
CA VAL A 26 18.66 -15.13 23.79
C VAL A 26 17.69 -14.02 23.40
N PRO A 27 17.74 -13.52 22.15
CA PRO A 27 16.80 -12.53 21.69
C PRO A 27 15.41 -13.16 21.71
N VAL A 28 14.61 -12.79 22.70
CA VAL A 28 13.18 -13.08 22.71
C VAL A 28 12.61 -12.30 21.53
N LEU A 29 12.06 -13.03 20.55
CA LEU A 29 11.33 -12.44 19.44
C LEU A 29 10.26 -11.54 20.05
N SER A 30 10.41 -10.22 19.93
CA SER A 30 9.53 -9.29 20.62
C SER A 30 8.08 -9.55 20.19
N GLY A 31 7.14 -9.42 21.12
CA GLY A 31 5.71 -9.54 20.81
C GLY A 31 5.31 -8.66 19.62
N PHE A 32 5.95 -7.49 19.49
CA PHE A 32 5.86 -6.60 18.34
C PHE A 32 6.13 -7.30 17.01
N TYR A 33 7.28 -7.98 16.84
CA TYR A 33 7.63 -8.64 15.58
C TYR A 33 6.58 -9.68 15.16
N ALA A 34 6.09 -10.47 16.12
CA ALA A 34 5.05 -11.47 15.84
C ALA A 34 3.75 -10.82 15.36
N LEU A 35 3.34 -9.70 15.96
CA LEU A 35 2.14 -8.99 15.56
C LEU A 35 2.28 -8.31 14.19
N VAL A 36 3.43 -7.71 13.89
CA VAL A 36 3.70 -7.12 12.55
C VAL A 36 3.57 -8.16 11.45
N LEU A 37 4.10 -9.36 11.69
CA LEU A 37 3.97 -10.45 10.72
C LEU A 37 2.53 -10.93 10.52
N VAL A 38 1.70 -10.88 11.58
CA VAL A 38 0.26 -11.17 11.46
C VAL A 38 -0.40 -10.10 10.61
N ASP A 39 -0.14 -8.82 10.88
CA ASP A 39 -0.73 -7.71 10.15
C ASP A 39 -0.33 -7.70 8.66
N LEU A 40 0.95 -7.91 8.34
CA LEU A 40 1.42 -8.03 6.95
C LEU A 40 0.75 -9.19 6.22
N LYS A 41 0.47 -10.30 6.92
CA LYS A 41 -0.24 -11.44 6.34
C LYS A 41 -1.71 -11.13 6.08
N GLU A 42 -2.37 -10.35 6.94
CA GLU A 42 -3.72 -9.87 6.67
C GLU A 42 -3.75 -8.92 5.46
N ILE A 43 -2.75 -8.04 5.32
CA ILE A 43 -2.61 -7.18 4.14
C ILE A 43 -2.43 -8.04 2.87
N GLU A 44 -1.54 -9.04 2.89
CA GLU A 44 -1.27 -9.93 1.75
C GLU A 44 -2.51 -10.74 1.30
N ARG A 45 -3.41 -11.10 2.23
CA ARG A 45 -4.64 -11.85 1.90
C ARG A 45 -5.60 -11.05 1.02
N ASN A 46 -5.55 -9.73 1.09
CA ASN A 46 -6.39 -8.85 0.30
C ASN A 46 -5.74 -8.59 -1.07
N ARG A 47 -6.53 -8.57 -2.15
CA ARG A 47 -5.99 -8.38 -3.51
C ARG A 47 -5.23 -7.05 -3.64
N THR A 48 -5.83 -5.97 -3.16
CA THR A 48 -5.24 -4.62 -3.17
C THR A 48 -4.07 -4.53 -2.22
N GLY A 49 -4.16 -5.15 -1.04
CA GLY A 49 -3.06 -5.20 -0.07
C GLY A 49 -1.84 -5.97 -0.60
N LYS A 50 -2.06 -7.08 -1.31
CA LYS A 50 -0.99 -7.79 -2.01
C LYS A 50 -0.30 -6.92 -3.07
N LEU A 51 -1.09 -6.20 -3.88
CA LEU A 51 -0.53 -5.29 -4.88
C LEU A 51 0.30 -4.17 -4.22
N LEU A 52 -0.14 -3.64 -3.08
CA LEU A 52 0.63 -2.68 -2.28
C LEU A 52 1.99 -3.27 -1.85
N LEU A 53 2.02 -4.50 -1.33
CA LEU A 53 3.26 -5.16 -0.93
C LEU A 53 4.18 -5.47 -2.13
N GLU A 54 3.62 -5.85 -3.27
CA GLU A 54 4.36 -6.06 -4.52
C GLU A 54 5.01 -4.75 -5.03
N MET A 55 4.30 -3.62 -4.91
CA MET A 55 4.85 -2.31 -5.22
C MET A 55 6.04 -1.97 -4.31
N ILE A 56 5.93 -2.22 -3.00
CA ILE A 56 7.04 -2.02 -2.06
C ILE A 56 8.23 -2.91 -2.43
N ALA A 57 8.00 -4.18 -2.72
CA ALA A 57 9.08 -5.10 -3.13
C ALA A 57 9.78 -4.65 -4.41
N ALA A 58 9.04 -4.09 -5.36
CA ALA A 58 9.62 -3.49 -6.56
C ALA A 58 10.56 -2.32 -6.20
N GLN A 59 10.18 -1.49 -5.23
CA GLN A 59 11.02 -0.40 -4.75
C GLN A 59 12.26 -0.89 -4.00
N VAL A 60 12.13 -1.92 -3.17
CA VAL A 60 13.28 -2.52 -2.49
C VAL A 60 14.27 -3.14 -3.48
N LYS A 61 13.80 -3.76 -4.57
CA LYS A 61 14.66 -4.25 -5.66
C LYS A 61 15.44 -3.14 -6.37
N LEU A 62 14.97 -1.89 -6.32
CA LEU A 62 15.67 -0.72 -6.84
C LEU A 62 16.71 -0.15 -5.86
N GLY A 63 16.90 -0.78 -4.70
CA GLY A 63 17.88 -0.40 -3.69
C GLY A 63 17.33 0.46 -2.56
N ARG A 64 16.02 0.72 -2.54
CA ARG A 64 15.37 1.50 -1.48
C ARG A 64 15.16 0.65 -0.23
N GLU A 65 15.12 1.29 0.92
CA GLU A 65 14.95 0.59 2.20
C GLU A 65 13.63 1.00 2.84
N ILE A 66 12.91 0.02 3.37
CA ILE A 66 11.73 0.24 4.22
C ILE A 66 11.88 -0.52 5.52
N THR A 67 11.64 0.15 6.64
CA THR A 67 11.58 -0.47 7.96
C THR A 67 10.25 -0.19 8.64
N ILE A 68 9.75 -1.17 9.38
CA ILE A 68 8.59 -1.03 10.26
C ILE A 68 9.09 -0.94 11.71
N GLY A 69 8.76 0.13 12.40
CA GLY A 69 9.11 0.38 13.79
C GLY A 69 7.88 0.43 14.70
N GLU A 70 8.12 0.21 15.99
CA GLU A 70 7.10 0.35 17.02
C GLU A 70 6.86 1.83 17.32
N GLN A 71 5.61 2.26 17.24
CA GLN A 71 5.22 3.60 17.68
C GLN A 71 5.25 3.66 19.22
N ARG A 72 6.33 4.22 19.78
CA ARG A 72 6.42 4.45 21.22
C ARG A 72 5.77 5.78 21.57
N ASN A 73 4.69 5.72 22.34
CA ASN A 73 4.06 6.89 22.93
C ASN A 73 5.13 7.79 23.59
N ALA A 74 5.07 9.09 23.31
CA ALA A 74 6.08 10.10 23.67
C ALA A 74 6.39 10.20 25.18
N GLY A 75 5.67 9.47 26.04
CA GLY A 75 5.95 9.33 27.48
C GLY A 75 7.14 8.42 27.80
N ASN A 76 7.59 7.54 26.90
CA ASN A 76 8.70 6.61 27.14
C ASN A 76 10.05 7.10 26.54
N LYS A 77 10.36 8.38 26.74
CA LYS A 77 11.56 9.07 26.19
C LYS A 77 12.92 8.62 26.77
N ILE A 78 12.99 7.71 27.74
CA ILE A 78 14.18 7.55 28.58
C ILE A 78 15.15 6.44 28.16
N ALA A 79 14.77 5.46 27.33
CA ALA A 79 15.72 4.42 26.92
C ALA A 79 16.32 4.73 25.53
N ARG A 80 17.55 5.24 25.50
CA ARG A 80 18.42 5.18 24.31
C ARG A 80 18.79 3.70 24.09
N ILE A 81 17.93 2.98 23.38
CA ILE A 81 18.16 1.58 23.00
C ILE A 81 19.01 1.56 21.74
N ASN A 82 20.07 0.74 21.73
CA ASN A 82 20.80 0.37 20.53
C ASN A 82 19.84 -0.34 19.57
N ARG A 83 19.48 0.32 18.46
CA ARG A 83 18.55 -0.22 17.48
C ARG A 83 19.27 -1.20 16.56
N ALA A 84 18.84 -2.46 16.57
CA ALA A 84 19.18 -3.41 15.53
C ALA A 84 18.00 -3.51 14.57
N ALA A 85 18.16 -3.04 13.33
CA ALA A 85 17.20 -3.32 12.28
C ALA A 85 17.44 -4.74 11.77
N ILE A 86 16.44 -5.62 11.84
CA ILE A 86 16.49 -6.90 11.15
C ILE A 86 16.10 -6.61 9.70
N CYS A 87 17.07 -6.23 8.89
CA CYS A 87 16.87 -5.98 7.47
C CYS A 87 17.14 -7.27 6.69
N VAL A 88 16.08 -7.89 6.16
CA VAL A 88 16.23 -9.03 5.26
C VAL A 88 16.48 -8.47 3.87
N ARG A 89 17.76 -8.36 3.47
CA ARG A 89 18.08 -8.01 2.08
C ARG A 89 17.60 -9.14 1.16
N PRO A 90 16.83 -8.85 0.10
CA PRO A 90 16.54 -9.85 -0.90
C PRO A 90 17.86 -10.37 -1.49
N PRO A 91 17.94 -11.68 -1.84
CA PRO A 91 19.13 -12.25 -2.42
C PRO A 91 19.52 -11.45 -3.67
N GLN A 92 20.75 -10.95 -3.70
CA GLN A 92 21.22 -10.23 -4.88
C GLN A 92 21.19 -11.19 -6.08
N PRO A 93 20.71 -10.74 -7.24
CA PRO A 93 20.82 -11.55 -8.45
C PRO A 93 22.31 -11.82 -8.68
N THR A 94 22.71 -13.08 -8.59
CA THR A 94 24.06 -13.51 -8.91
C THR A 94 24.34 -13.10 -10.35
N SER A 95 25.24 -12.13 -10.53
CA SER A 95 25.68 -11.71 -11.85
C SER A 95 26.44 -12.86 -12.50
N THR A 96 25.75 -13.66 -13.30
CA THR A 96 26.37 -14.64 -14.18
C THR A 96 27.27 -13.87 -15.13
N THR A 97 28.59 -14.00 -14.92
CA THR A 97 29.60 -13.40 -15.78
C THR A 97 29.60 -14.19 -17.09
N SER A 98 28.72 -13.83 -18.02
CA SER A 98 28.71 -14.41 -19.36
C SER A 98 29.81 -13.75 -20.19
N SER A 99 30.94 -14.45 -20.31
CA SER A 99 31.97 -14.20 -21.30
C SER A 99 31.36 -14.25 -22.71
N SER A 100 31.43 -13.11 -23.40
CA SER A 100 31.01 -12.94 -24.79
C SER A 100 31.98 -13.65 -25.75
N SER A 101 31.49 -14.64 -26.50
CA SER A 101 32.12 -15.11 -27.72
C SER A 101 31.20 -14.80 -28.92
N SER A 102 31.67 -13.86 -29.74
CA SER A 102 31.11 -13.44 -31.02
C SER A 102 31.21 -14.52 -32.09
N SER A 103 30.13 -14.74 -32.85
CA SER A 103 30.23 -15.32 -34.19
C SER A 103 29.02 -14.95 -35.05
N SER A 104 29.33 -14.19 -36.10
CA SER A 104 28.50 -13.74 -37.21
C SER A 104 28.15 -14.92 -38.14
N SER A 105 26.94 -14.94 -38.74
CA SER A 105 26.77 -15.35 -40.14
C SER A 105 25.39 -14.99 -40.69
N SER A 106 25.41 -14.28 -41.81
CA SER A 106 24.32 -13.95 -42.72
C SER A 106 23.86 -15.15 -43.54
N THR A 107 22.56 -15.26 -43.88
CA THR A 107 22.15 -15.67 -45.24
C THR A 107 20.75 -15.20 -45.62
N VAL A 108 20.63 -14.88 -46.90
CA VAL A 108 19.52 -14.29 -47.66
C VAL A 108 18.73 -15.43 -48.32
N ALA A 109 17.40 -15.33 -48.43
CA ALA A 109 16.65 -15.97 -49.52
C ALA A 109 15.28 -15.31 -49.73
N SER A 110 14.98 -15.06 -50.99
CA SER A 110 13.85 -14.29 -51.51
C SER A 110 12.76 -15.19 -52.11
N ILE A 111 11.62 -14.55 -52.40
CA ILE A 111 10.63 -14.85 -53.47
C ILE A 111 9.59 -15.95 -53.18
N GLY A 112 8.32 -15.53 -53.29
CA GLY A 112 7.15 -16.39 -53.38
C GLY A 112 5.86 -15.57 -53.50
N THR A 113 5.68 -14.84 -54.60
CA THR A 113 4.39 -14.28 -55.03
C THR A 113 3.43 -15.40 -55.43
N SER A 114 2.12 -15.29 -55.09
CA SER A 114 0.98 -15.45 -56.02
C SER A 114 -0.39 -15.54 -55.32
N SER A 115 -1.36 -14.84 -55.92
CA SER A 115 -2.76 -15.24 -56.15
C SER A 115 -3.84 -15.03 -55.08
N THR A 116 -4.54 -13.91 -55.23
CA THR A 116 -6.01 -13.74 -55.42
C THR A 116 -6.99 -14.82 -54.95
N ALA A 117 -7.93 -14.42 -54.07
CA ALA A 117 -9.39 -14.60 -54.23
C ALA A 117 -10.16 -13.69 -53.25
N PRO A 118 -11.27 -13.04 -53.65
CA PRO A 118 -12.13 -12.29 -52.76
C PRO A 118 -13.30 -13.17 -52.28
N LEU A 119 -13.55 -13.20 -50.97
CA LEU A 119 -14.80 -13.73 -50.41
C LEU A 119 -15.46 -12.66 -49.56
N GLY A 120 -16.65 -12.25 -50.00
CA GLY A 120 -17.46 -11.23 -49.39
C GLY A 120 -17.91 -11.60 -47.98
N SER A 121 -17.84 -10.62 -47.08
CA SER A 121 -18.52 -10.64 -45.81
C SER A 121 -19.71 -9.68 -45.89
N ASN A 122 -20.90 -10.25 -45.88
CA ASN A 122 -22.17 -9.56 -45.67
C ASN A 122 -22.11 -8.74 -44.38
N ILE A 123 -22.30 -7.43 -44.50
CA ILE A 123 -22.56 -6.54 -43.36
C ILE A 123 -24.07 -6.60 -43.12
N SER A 124 -24.45 -7.33 -42.07
CA SER A 124 -25.81 -7.32 -41.55
C SER A 124 -25.92 -6.24 -40.49
N ASP A 125 -26.56 -5.13 -40.86
CA ASP A 125 -27.02 -4.09 -39.93
C ASP A 125 -27.95 -4.71 -38.87
N SER A 126 -27.44 -4.85 -37.65
CA SER A 126 -28.26 -5.16 -36.47
C SER A 126 -28.51 -3.86 -35.72
N LYS A 127 -29.69 -3.30 -36.00
CA LYS A 127 -30.31 -2.18 -35.30
C LYS A 127 -30.50 -2.57 -33.83
N ALA A 128 -29.64 -2.06 -32.95
CA ALA A 128 -29.75 -2.23 -31.51
C ALA A 128 -30.95 -1.40 -31.01
N GLU A 129 -32.07 -2.06 -30.74
CA GLU A 129 -33.16 -1.47 -29.97
C GLU A 129 -32.71 -1.30 -28.52
N ALA A 130 -32.63 -0.04 -28.09
CA ALA A 130 -32.47 0.34 -26.70
C ALA A 130 -33.75 -0.03 -25.93
N SER A 131 -33.79 -1.26 -25.41
CA SER A 131 -34.75 -1.67 -24.40
C SER A 131 -34.46 -0.89 -23.10
N GLY A 132 -35.26 0.13 -22.84
CA GLY A 132 -35.29 0.85 -21.56
C GLY A 132 -35.80 -0.07 -20.46
N ALA A 133 -34.90 -0.86 -19.87
CA ALA A 133 -35.17 -1.58 -18.64
C ALA A 133 -35.23 -0.59 -17.47
N SER A 134 -36.43 -0.08 -17.19
CA SER A 134 -36.74 0.63 -15.95
C SER A 134 -36.62 -0.36 -14.80
N ILE A 135 -35.47 -0.36 -14.12
CA ILE A 135 -35.25 -1.16 -12.91
C ILE A 135 -36.06 -0.52 -11.79
N VAL A 136 -37.33 -0.93 -11.68
CA VAL A 136 -38.17 -0.62 -10.52
C VAL A 136 -37.59 -1.40 -9.35
N LEU A 137 -36.76 -0.74 -8.55
CA LEU A 137 -36.27 -1.29 -7.29
C LEU A 137 -37.47 -1.45 -6.34
N SER A 138 -37.60 -2.63 -5.73
CA SER A 138 -38.66 -2.87 -4.74
C SER A 138 -38.54 -1.87 -3.59
N GLU A 139 -39.69 -1.48 -3.02
CA GLU A 139 -39.72 -0.61 -1.82
C GLU A 139 -38.85 -1.16 -0.68
N GLU A 140 -38.71 -2.48 -0.62
CA GLU A 140 -37.86 -3.18 0.35
C GLU A 140 -36.36 -2.89 0.15
N ARG A 141 -35.89 -2.82 -1.11
CA ARG A 141 -34.52 -2.40 -1.42
C ARG A 141 -34.30 -0.92 -1.10
N LEU A 142 -35.29 -0.06 -1.34
CA LEU A 142 -35.21 1.35 -0.96
C LEU A 142 -35.15 1.54 0.57
N LYS A 143 -35.91 0.76 1.33
CA LYS A 143 -35.86 0.73 2.80
C LYS A 143 -34.52 0.21 3.34
N MET A 144 -33.93 -0.81 2.71
CA MET A 144 -32.59 -1.27 3.09
C MET A 144 -31.53 -0.20 2.81
N LEU A 145 -31.57 0.46 1.64
CA LEU A 145 -30.63 1.52 1.30
C LEU A 145 -30.77 2.72 2.26
N SER A 146 -31.99 3.11 2.63
CA SER A 146 -32.18 4.20 3.59
C SER A 146 -31.68 3.84 5.00
N ALA A 147 -31.90 2.60 5.46
CA ALA A 147 -31.40 2.11 6.74
C ALA A 147 -29.86 2.05 6.79
N VAL A 148 -29.21 1.62 5.69
CA VAL A 148 -27.74 1.64 5.57
C VAL A 148 -27.22 3.08 5.62
N THR A 149 -27.90 4.01 4.95
CA THR A 149 -27.51 5.43 4.94
C THR A 149 -27.71 6.10 6.30
N GLN A 150 -28.78 5.75 7.02
CA GLN A 150 -29.05 6.27 8.36
C GLN A 150 -28.09 5.72 9.41
N LYS A 151 -27.78 4.42 9.35
CA LYS A 151 -26.77 3.80 10.23
C LYS A 151 -25.38 4.40 10.00
N ALA A 152 -25.04 4.74 8.74
CA ALA A 152 -23.80 5.44 8.41
C ALA A 152 -23.76 6.88 8.99
N ARG A 153 -24.91 7.56 9.12
CA ARG A 153 -25.02 8.88 9.76
C ARG A 153 -24.94 8.80 11.29
N GLU A 154 -25.47 7.76 11.91
CA GLU A 154 -25.37 7.59 13.37
C GLU A 154 -23.94 7.26 13.81
N THR A 155 -23.18 6.52 13.00
CA THR A 155 -21.73 6.31 13.23
C THR A 155 -20.87 7.56 12.96
N ALA A 156 -21.41 8.58 12.30
CA ALA A 156 -20.72 9.85 12.00
C ALA A 156 -20.67 10.83 13.18
N ALA A 157 -21.41 10.56 14.26
CA ALA A 157 -21.51 11.46 15.42
C ALA A 157 -20.39 11.25 16.47
N LEU A 158 -19.46 10.33 16.21
CA LEU A 158 -18.24 10.17 16.99
C LEU A 158 -17.17 11.07 16.39
N GLU A 159 -16.50 11.87 17.21
CA GLU A 159 -15.42 12.72 16.75
C GLU A 159 -14.38 11.89 15.97
N PRO A 160 -13.97 12.32 14.76
CA PRO A 160 -12.97 11.58 14.01
C PRO A 160 -11.63 11.79 14.70
N ILE A 161 -11.14 10.70 15.27
CA ILE A 161 -9.85 10.69 15.94
C ILE A 161 -8.91 9.84 15.09
N TYR A 162 -7.85 10.50 14.66
CA TYR A 162 -6.73 10.04 13.85
C TYR A 162 -6.30 8.60 14.18
N SER A 163 -6.08 7.79 13.15
CA SER A 163 -5.28 6.58 13.25
C SER A 163 -3.84 7.02 13.43
N GLU A 164 -3.34 6.97 14.66
CA GLU A 164 -1.97 7.32 14.98
C GLU A 164 -1.05 6.26 14.38
N GLY A 165 -0.51 6.57 13.20
CA GLY A 165 0.61 5.93 12.53
C GLY A 165 1.46 7.05 11.92
N HIS A 166 2.76 6.80 11.75
CA HIS A 166 3.67 7.81 11.20
C HIS A 166 4.70 7.21 10.26
N CYS A 167 4.70 7.70 9.02
CA CYS A 167 5.78 7.46 8.07
C CYS A 167 6.88 8.54 8.22
N TYR A 168 8.17 8.16 8.28
CA TYR A 168 9.35 9.06 8.33
C TYR A 168 10.36 8.74 7.21
N ALA A 169 11.18 9.72 6.83
CA ALA A 169 12.29 9.53 5.91
C ALA A 169 13.54 10.13 6.56
N ASP A 170 14.66 9.41 6.53
CA ASP A 170 15.88 9.75 7.30
C ASP A 170 16.60 11.00 6.79
N ALA A 171 16.21 11.52 5.63
CA ALA A 171 16.59 12.83 5.17
C ALA A 171 15.31 13.57 4.76
N GLU A 172 15.19 14.83 5.16
CA GLU A 172 14.39 15.79 4.41
C GLU A 172 15.00 15.82 3.00
N ASP A 173 14.49 14.99 2.11
CA ASP A 173 14.84 15.02 0.70
C ASP A 173 14.24 16.33 0.17
N VAL A 174 15.03 17.41 0.25
CA VAL A 174 14.68 18.78 -0.16
C VAL A 174 14.36 18.85 -1.67
N THR A 175 14.40 17.74 -2.40
CA THR A 175 13.90 17.63 -3.76
C THR A 175 12.37 17.50 -3.81
N ILE A 176 11.65 18.42 -3.17
CA ILE A 176 10.25 18.67 -3.48
C ILE A 176 10.22 19.28 -4.90
N GLY A 177 10.01 18.44 -5.93
CA GLY A 177 9.61 18.89 -7.26
C GLY A 177 10.64 18.87 -8.39
N MET A 178 11.85 18.31 -8.21
CA MET A 178 12.79 18.09 -9.33
C MET A 178 12.94 16.61 -9.65
N GLY A 179 12.02 16.10 -10.46
CA GLY A 179 11.86 14.68 -10.76
C GLY A 179 12.93 14.03 -11.64
N LEU A 180 14.23 14.17 -11.36
CA LEU A 180 15.24 13.51 -12.21
C LEU A 180 16.41 12.81 -11.51
N TYR A 181 16.57 12.89 -10.19
CA TYR A 181 17.55 12.03 -9.49
C TYR A 181 17.02 11.69 -8.10
N SER A 182 16.05 10.77 -8.01
CA SER A 182 15.78 10.15 -6.70
C SER A 182 17.03 9.38 -6.33
N ASP A 183 17.70 9.82 -5.28
CA ASP A 183 18.78 9.08 -4.66
C ASP A 183 18.33 7.62 -4.48
N ARG A 184 19.13 6.67 -4.97
CA ARG A 184 18.84 5.24 -4.79
C ARG A 184 18.84 4.84 -3.31
N SER A 185 19.25 5.74 -2.42
CA SER A 185 19.36 5.52 -0.98
C SER A 185 18.09 5.85 -0.17
N THR A 186 16.93 6.16 -0.79
CA THR A 186 15.73 6.54 -0.01
C THR A 186 15.37 5.48 1.04
N LYS A 187 15.45 5.87 2.31
CA LYS A 187 15.03 5.08 3.46
C LYS A 187 13.71 5.61 3.98
N VAL A 188 12.72 4.72 4.08
CA VAL A 188 11.41 5.04 4.65
C VAL A 188 11.20 4.20 5.89
N ARG A 189 10.81 4.85 6.98
CA ARG A 189 10.39 4.18 8.20
C ARG A 189 8.89 4.34 8.38
N VAL A 190 8.22 3.26 8.76
CA VAL A 190 6.79 3.21 9.07
C VAL A 190 6.63 2.85 10.54
N ASP A 191 6.09 3.76 11.33
CA ASP A 191 5.77 3.53 12.73
C ASP A 191 4.27 3.31 12.90
N TYR A 192 3.91 2.25 13.63
CA TYR A 192 2.53 2.00 14.06
C TYR A 192 2.51 1.13 15.32
N ASP A 193 1.34 1.01 15.96
CA ASP A 193 1.15 0.21 17.16
C ASP A 193 0.29 -1.04 16.88
N PRO A 194 0.89 -2.23 16.73
CA PRO A 194 0.15 -3.46 16.47
C PRO A 194 -0.56 -4.03 17.70
N THR A 195 -0.34 -3.47 18.89
CA THR A 195 -1.04 -3.91 20.11
C THR A 195 -2.47 -3.35 20.17
N ILE A 196 -2.74 -2.26 19.44
CA ILE A 196 -4.07 -1.66 19.31
C ILE A 196 -4.90 -2.54 18.36
N ARG A 197 -5.67 -3.46 18.95
CA ARG A 197 -6.55 -4.36 18.18
C ARG A 197 -7.61 -3.62 17.37
N ARG A 198 -8.11 -2.50 17.90
CA ARG A 198 -9.06 -1.60 17.23
C ARG A 198 -8.76 -0.17 17.62
N TYR A 199 -8.50 0.66 16.62
CA TYR A 199 -8.37 2.10 16.77
C TYR A 199 -9.75 2.74 17.03
N LYS A 200 -9.76 4.03 17.39
CA LYS A 200 -10.98 4.75 17.79
C LYS A 200 -12.05 4.79 16.69
N ASP A 201 -11.62 4.78 15.43
CA ASP A 201 -12.47 4.69 14.24
C ASP A 201 -12.93 3.23 13.94
N GLY A 202 -12.60 2.28 14.81
CA GLY A 202 -12.93 0.86 14.68
C GLY A 202 -11.97 0.09 13.78
N SER A 203 -10.93 0.73 13.25
CA SER A 203 -9.99 0.12 12.32
C SER A 203 -9.10 -0.91 13.00
N PRO A 204 -8.89 -2.10 12.41
CA PRO A 204 -7.90 -3.04 12.91
C PRO A 204 -6.47 -2.52 12.65
N SER A 205 -5.51 -2.95 13.46
CA SER A 205 -4.09 -2.58 13.36
C SER A 205 -3.52 -2.73 11.95
N TRP A 206 -3.83 -3.83 11.27
CA TRP A 206 -3.33 -4.09 9.93
C TRP A 206 -3.84 -3.10 8.87
N ILE A 207 -5.00 -2.47 9.06
CA ILE A 207 -5.47 -1.39 8.18
C ILE A 207 -4.65 -0.12 8.41
N VAL A 208 -4.31 0.18 9.67
CA VAL A 208 -3.42 1.31 9.99
C VAL A 208 -2.02 1.07 9.43
N LEU A 209 -1.49 -0.15 9.53
CA LEU A 209 -0.23 -0.48 8.86
C LEU A 209 -0.35 -0.29 7.34
N ALA A 210 -1.43 -0.75 6.72
CA ALA A 210 -1.64 -0.57 5.29
C ALA A 210 -1.67 0.92 4.89
N HIS A 211 -2.31 1.76 5.71
CA HIS A 211 -2.34 3.22 5.52
C HIS A 211 -0.92 3.81 5.47
N GLU A 212 -0.08 3.48 6.45
CA GLU A 212 1.31 3.97 6.48
C GLU A 212 2.17 3.42 5.33
N LEU A 213 1.92 2.18 4.91
CA LEU A 213 2.60 1.59 3.76
C LEU A 213 2.22 2.28 2.44
N ILE A 214 0.98 2.78 2.30
CA ILE A 214 0.57 3.58 1.14
C ILE A 214 1.35 4.90 1.11
N HIS A 215 1.50 5.59 2.26
CA HIS A 215 2.39 6.77 2.34
C HIS A 215 3.83 6.45 1.93
N ALA A 216 4.36 5.30 2.36
CA ALA A 216 5.70 4.87 1.97
C ALA A 216 5.81 4.72 0.43
N VAL A 217 4.81 4.14 -0.21
CA VAL A 217 4.75 4.04 -1.68
C VAL A 217 4.68 5.41 -2.36
N HIS A 218 3.88 6.34 -1.84
CA HIS A 218 3.85 7.71 -2.36
C HIS A 218 5.20 8.42 -2.25
N ARG A 219 5.96 8.16 -1.18
CA ARG A 219 7.33 8.67 -1.03
C ARG A 219 8.28 8.06 -2.03
N PHE A 220 8.27 6.74 -2.17
CA PHE A 220 9.07 6.07 -3.17
C PHE A 220 8.77 6.63 -4.57
N HIS A 221 7.51 6.80 -4.94
CA HIS A 221 7.18 7.34 -6.25
C HIS A 221 7.40 8.86 -6.40
N GLY A 222 7.80 9.56 -5.33
CA GLY A 222 7.90 11.02 -5.34
C GLY A 222 6.56 11.71 -5.58
N THR A 223 5.44 11.01 -5.34
CA THR A 223 4.07 11.52 -5.56
C THR A 223 3.44 12.09 -4.29
N ARG A 224 4.09 11.91 -3.14
CA ARG A 224 3.64 12.43 -1.84
C ARG A 224 3.37 13.92 -1.91
N LYS A 225 2.23 14.36 -1.37
CA LYS A 225 1.91 15.79 -1.28
C LYS A 225 2.59 16.43 -0.07
N PRO A 226 3.02 17.70 -0.18
CA PRO A 226 3.58 18.41 0.97
C PRO A 226 2.48 18.69 2.01
N LYS A 227 2.85 18.74 3.29
CA LYS A 227 1.89 18.81 4.41
C LYS A 227 1.03 20.08 4.42
N ASP A 228 1.57 21.19 3.91
CA ASP A 228 0.87 22.46 3.78
C ASP A 228 -0.21 22.43 2.69
N LYS A 229 -0.15 21.46 1.77
CA LYS A 229 -1.17 21.27 0.75
C LYS A 229 -2.40 20.59 1.34
N THR A 230 -3.38 21.42 1.67
CA THR A 230 -4.67 21.02 2.21
C THR A 230 -5.81 21.23 1.20
N MET A 231 -6.92 20.53 1.40
CA MET A 231 -8.15 20.64 0.62
C MET A 231 -9.35 20.63 1.55
N ALA A 232 -10.37 21.42 1.19
CA ALA A 232 -11.64 21.43 1.92
C ALA A 232 -12.36 20.08 1.71
N TYR A 233 -12.65 19.39 2.81
CA TYR A 233 -13.41 18.15 2.83
C TYR A 233 -14.29 18.11 4.09
N GLN A 234 -15.60 17.91 3.92
CA GLN A 234 -16.57 17.83 5.04
C GLN A 234 -16.43 18.96 6.08
N ASN A 235 -16.34 20.20 5.59
CA ASN A 235 -16.20 21.42 6.42
C ASN A 235 -14.88 21.52 7.21
N LYS A 236 -13.85 20.74 6.87
CA LYS A 236 -12.51 20.83 7.44
C LYS A 236 -11.46 20.99 6.34
N MET A 237 -10.31 21.55 6.70
CA MET A 237 -9.11 21.50 5.86
C MET A 237 -8.34 20.24 6.21
N VAL A 238 -8.16 19.36 5.22
CA VAL A 238 -7.47 18.07 5.40
C VAL A 238 -6.28 18.03 4.45
N GLU A 239 -5.16 17.43 4.88
CA GLU A 239 -4.00 17.24 4.00
C GLU A 239 -4.40 16.42 2.76
N VAL A 240 -3.99 16.86 1.58
CA VAL A 240 -4.34 16.18 0.32
C VAL A 240 -3.75 14.77 0.28
N GLU A 241 -2.57 14.59 0.87
CA GLU A 241 -1.90 13.29 1.01
C GLU A 241 -2.77 12.27 1.76
N GLU A 242 -3.45 12.70 2.80
CA GLU A 242 -4.31 11.88 3.64
C GLU A 242 -5.59 11.48 2.91
N LEU A 243 -6.24 12.44 2.24
CA LEU A 243 -7.42 12.17 1.41
C LEU A 243 -7.10 11.21 0.27
N GLU A 244 -5.91 11.35 -0.33
CA GLU A 244 -5.40 10.46 -1.38
C GLU A 244 -5.14 9.05 -0.84
N THR A 245 -4.50 8.95 0.32
CA THR A 245 -4.17 7.68 0.99
C THR A 245 -5.43 6.92 1.41
N VAL A 246 -6.42 7.61 1.97
CA VAL A 246 -7.69 6.99 2.35
C VAL A 246 -8.54 6.64 1.12
N GLY A 247 -8.43 7.41 0.03
CA GLY A 247 -9.28 7.27 -1.15
C GLY A 247 -10.60 8.03 -1.03
N LEU A 248 -10.54 9.25 -0.52
CA LEU A 248 -11.71 10.12 -0.30
C LEU A 248 -11.89 11.14 -1.44
N GLY A 249 -13.15 11.53 -1.67
CA GLY A 249 -13.51 12.55 -2.65
C GLY A 249 -13.02 12.21 -4.06
N GLN A 250 -12.23 13.11 -4.65
CA GLN A 250 -11.65 12.94 -5.97
C GLN A 250 -10.62 11.81 -6.07
N PHE A 251 -10.26 11.14 -4.98
CA PHE A 251 -9.30 10.03 -4.99
C PHE A 251 -9.95 8.65 -4.88
N SER A 252 -11.28 8.59 -4.85
CA SER A 252 -12.06 7.35 -4.72
C SER A 252 -11.85 6.33 -5.85
N PHE A 253 -11.35 6.77 -7.01
CA PHE A 253 -11.07 5.90 -8.16
C PHE A 253 -9.64 5.34 -8.17
N LYS A 254 -8.78 5.70 -7.21
CA LYS A 254 -7.42 5.18 -7.15
C LYS A 254 -7.40 3.72 -6.73
N SER A 255 -6.54 2.94 -7.39
CA SER A 255 -6.44 1.49 -7.20
C SER A 255 -5.86 1.09 -5.85
N ILE A 256 -4.92 1.88 -5.32
CA ILE A 256 -4.25 1.62 -4.03
C ILE A 256 -4.63 2.73 -3.06
N THR A 257 -5.61 2.44 -2.22
CA THR A 257 -6.08 3.32 -1.14
C THR A 257 -6.50 2.46 0.04
N GLU A 258 -6.58 3.06 1.24
CA GLU A 258 -7.12 2.39 2.42
C GLU A 258 -8.54 1.85 2.14
N ASN A 259 -9.41 2.65 1.52
CA ASN A 259 -10.77 2.22 1.17
C ASN A 259 -10.80 1.07 0.16
N ALA A 260 -9.88 1.02 -0.80
CA ALA A 260 -9.77 -0.12 -1.71
C ALA A 260 -9.39 -1.41 -0.94
N ILE A 261 -8.48 -1.32 0.02
CA ILE A 261 -8.10 -2.46 0.88
C ILE A 261 -9.26 -2.86 1.81
N ARG A 262 -9.97 -1.90 2.40
CA ARG A 262 -11.18 -2.15 3.20
C ARG A 262 -12.26 -2.85 2.39
N ALA A 263 -12.49 -2.40 1.15
CA ALA A 263 -13.48 -3.00 0.25
C ALA A 263 -13.16 -4.48 -0.02
N ASP A 264 -11.91 -4.80 -0.33
CA ASP A 264 -11.45 -6.18 -0.55
C ASP A 264 -11.63 -7.05 0.71
N ALA A 265 -11.39 -6.47 1.88
CA ALA A 265 -11.52 -7.14 3.18
C ALA A 265 -12.96 -7.20 3.71
N SER A 266 -13.95 -6.72 2.95
CA SER A 266 -15.34 -6.58 3.40
C SER A 266 -15.49 -5.77 4.69
N LEU A 267 -14.62 -4.78 4.90
CA LEU A 267 -14.67 -3.85 6.02
C LEU A 267 -15.46 -2.59 5.65
N PRO A 268 -16.08 -1.91 6.63
CA PRO A 268 -16.67 -0.60 6.41
C PRO A 268 -15.65 0.39 5.85
N LEU A 269 -16.04 1.10 4.80
CA LEU A 269 -15.24 2.16 4.20
C LEU A 269 -15.12 3.34 5.18
N ARG A 270 -13.94 3.96 5.20
CA ARG A 270 -13.74 5.24 5.87
C ARG A 270 -14.34 6.33 4.97
N LEU A 271 -15.40 6.98 5.43
CA LEU A 271 -16.12 8.01 4.67
C LEU A 271 -15.80 9.42 5.15
N GLN A 272 -14.97 9.56 6.19
CA GLN A 272 -14.72 10.82 6.88
C GLN A 272 -13.28 10.95 7.34
N TYR A 273 -12.87 12.20 7.56
CA TYR A 273 -11.56 12.57 8.08
C TYR A 273 -11.65 13.44 9.35
#